data_AF-D2PH36-F1
#
_entry.id   AF-D2PH36-F1
#
_cell.length_a   1.000
_cell.length_b   1.000
_cell.length_c   1.000
_cell.angle_alpha   90.00
_cell.angle_beta   90.00
_cell.angle_gamma   90.00
#
_symmetry.space_group_name_H-M   'P 1'
#
loop_
_entity.id
_entity.type
_entity.pdbx_description
1 polymer ?
#
loop_
_entity_poly.entity_id
_entity_poly.type
_entity_poly.pdbx_seq_one_letter_code
_entity_poly.pdbx_strand_id
1 'polypeptide(L)'
;MWNDSVENKSRAYDVPPQTVRNYVEKQGMEVIEKLLERARKISLEILKGVKEIDLSIDWTTKTWYGKPVKGSSEKGNSWNYATTKYKGKVLLLAFIPQVNGMTKDEIVKVLVEQVMAMGFKIS
;
A
#
# COMPACT_ATOMS: atom_id res chain seq x y z
N MET A 1 -19.92 -14.06 9.11
CA MET A 1 -19.60 -13.09 8.04
C MET A 1 -20.30 -11.78 8.36
N TRP A 2 -19.58 -10.79 8.88
CA TRP A 2 -20.16 -9.46 9.08
C TRP A 2 -20.32 -8.83 7.69
N ASN A 3 -21.54 -8.44 7.35
CA ASN A 3 -21.87 -7.92 6.03
C ASN A 3 -21.39 -6.46 5.99
N ASP A 4 -20.11 -6.24 5.72
CA ASP A 4 -19.40 -4.98 5.93
C ASP A 4 -19.63 -3.97 4.78
N SER A 5 -20.90 -3.87 4.32
CA SER A 5 -21.26 -3.04 3.18
C SER A 5 -21.27 -1.55 3.54
N VAL A 6 -21.00 -0.70 2.55
CA VAL A 6 -21.05 0.77 2.67
C VAL A 6 -22.40 1.22 3.23
N GLU A 7 -23.48 0.57 2.82
CA GLU A 7 -24.86 0.84 3.24
C GLU A 7 -25.10 0.48 4.72
N ASN A 8 -24.41 -0.54 5.24
CA ASN A 8 -24.46 -0.89 6.65
C ASN A 8 -23.67 0.12 7.50
N LYS A 9 -22.49 0.54 7.04
CA LYS A 9 -21.70 1.59 7.72
C LYS A 9 -22.41 2.94 7.68
N SER A 10 -22.99 3.30 6.54
CA SER A 10 -23.82 4.50 6.38
C SER A 10 -24.94 4.58 7.39
N ARG A 11 -25.70 3.49 7.56
CA ARG A 11 -26.77 3.41 8.57
C ARG A 11 -26.25 3.47 10.00
N ALA A 12 -25.11 2.82 10.29
CA ALA A 12 -24.52 2.83 11.62
C ALA A 12 -24.05 4.23 12.06
N TYR A 13 -23.61 5.05 11.11
CA TYR A 13 -23.09 6.39 11.37
C TYR A 13 -24.06 7.52 10.98
N ASP A 14 -25.28 7.18 10.57
CA ASP A 14 -26.31 8.12 10.06
C ASP A 14 -25.76 9.15 9.03
N VAL A 15 -24.96 8.66 8.09
CA VAL A 15 -24.38 9.48 7.02
C VAL A 15 -24.72 8.88 5.65
N PRO A 16 -24.84 9.69 4.59
CA PRO A 16 -25.07 9.17 3.25
C PRO A 16 -24.04 8.12 2.84
N PRO A 17 -24.43 7.02 2.16
CA PRO A 17 -23.48 6.03 1.64
C PRO A 17 -22.37 6.64 0.79
N GLN A 18 -22.67 7.72 0.06
CA GLN A 18 -21.66 8.43 -0.74
C GLN A 18 -20.61 9.12 0.13
N THR A 19 -20.97 9.62 1.31
CA THR A 19 -20.03 10.18 2.28
C THR A 19 -19.10 9.10 2.80
N VAL A 20 -19.62 7.90 3.09
CA VAL A 20 -18.81 6.74 3.49
C VAL A 20 -17.86 6.32 2.36
N ARG A 21 -18.32 6.27 1.10
CA ARG A 21 -17.46 5.98 -0.06
C ARG A 21 -16.35 7.02 -0.20
N ASN A 22 -16.69 8.30 -0.19
CA ASN A 22 -15.72 9.38 -0.29
C ASN A 22 -14.69 9.34 0.85
N TYR A 23 -15.13 8.99 2.07
CA TYR A 23 -14.27 8.78 3.22
C TYR A 23 -13.32 7.59 3.01
N VAL A 24 -13.83 6.44 2.56
CA VAL A 24 -13.01 5.25 2.28
C VAL A 24 -12.04 5.49 1.11
N GLU A 25 -12.46 6.17 0.05
CA GLU A 25 -11.63 6.45 -1.12
C GLU A 25 -10.54 7.48 -0.83
N LYS A 26 -10.85 8.60 -0.14
CA LYS A 26 -9.87 9.66 0.13
C LYS A 26 -9.11 9.44 1.43
N GLN A 27 -9.79 9.16 2.53
CA GLN A 27 -9.13 8.97 3.82
C GLN A 27 -8.56 7.57 3.98
N GLY A 28 -9.12 6.54 3.33
CA GLY A 28 -8.55 5.20 3.36
C GLY A 28 -7.14 5.16 2.78
N MET A 29 -6.89 5.88 1.68
CA MET A 29 -5.55 6.02 1.10
C MET A 29 -4.56 6.68 2.07
N GLU A 30 -4.94 7.83 2.62
CA GLU A 30 -4.08 8.57 3.56
C GLU A 30 -3.78 7.77 4.83
N VAL A 31 -4.76 7.01 5.34
CA VAL A 31 -4.59 6.13 6.50
C VAL A 31 -3.63 4.98 6.16
N ILE A 32 -3.79 4.34 5.00
CA ILE A 32 -2.92 3.25 4.56
C ILE A 32 -1.48 3.75 4.38
N GLU A 33 -1.27 4.89 3.73
CA GLU A 33 0.06 5.48 3.56
C GLU A 33 0.70 5.80 4.91
N LYS A 34 -0.04 6.39 5.87
CA LYS A 34 0.48 6.63 7.22
C LYS A 34 0.87 5.34 7.95
N LEU A 35 0.15 4.24 7.74
CA LEU A 35 0.48 2.93 8.32
C LEU A 35 1.72 2.32 7.66
N LEU A 36 1.83 2.38 6.34
CA LEU A 36 3.00 1.91 5.60
C LEU A 36 4.25 2.71 5.97
N GLU A 37 4.13 4.02 6.14
CA GLU A 37 5.20 4.88 6.63
C GLU A 37 5.69 4.50 8.03
N ARG A 38 4.76 4.18 8.94
CA ARG A 38 5.12 3.70 10.28
C ARG A 38 5.86 2.36 10.21
N ALA A 39 5.39 1.43 9.38
CA ALA A 39 6.03 0.13 9.18
C ALA A 39 7.45 0.28 8.58
N ARG A 40 7.62 1.21 7.64
CA ARG A 40 8.92 1.57 7.06
C ARG A 40 9.87 2.11 8.13
N LYS A 41 9.43 3.04 8.97
CA LYS A 41 10.26 3.58 10.06
C LYS A 41 10.74 2.49 11.03
N ILE A 42 9.84 1.57 11.41
CA ILE A 42 10.20 0.42 12.26
C ILE A 42 11.25 -0.46 11.56
N SER A 43 11.08 -0.70 10.26
CA SER A 43 12.01 -1.48 9.45
C SER A 43 13.41 -0.84 9.42
N LEU A 44 13.49 0.47 9.26
CA LEU A 44 14.77 1.20 9.27
C LEU A 44 15.47 1.16 10.63
N GLU A 45 14.72 1.24 11.73
CA GLU A 45 15.29 1.06 13.08
C GLU A 45 15.86 -0.34 13.29
N ILE A 46 15.17 -1.38 12.80
CA ILE A 46 15.66 -2.77 12.86
C ILE A 46 16.93 -2.95 12.03
N LEU A 47 17.04 -2.24 10.90
CA LEU A 47 18.16 -2.31 9.97
C LEU A 47 19.29 -1.33 10.31
N LYS A 48 19.27 -0.70 11.48
CA LYS A 48 20.31 0.25 11.87
C LYS A 48 21.69 -0.40 11.85
N GLY A 49 22.61 0.20 11.08
CA GLY A 49 23.97 -0.30 10.88
C GLY A 49 24.12 -1.35 9.78
N VAL A 50 23.03 -1.81 9.16
CA VAL A 50 23.05 -2.63 7.95
C VAL A 50 23.36 -1.73 6.76
N LYS A 51 24.30 -2.15 5.90
CA LYS A 51 24.71 -1.39 4.70
C LYS A 51 24.26 -2.04 3.40
N GLU A 52 24.08 -3.35 3.40
CA GLU A 52 23.73 -4.14 2.22
C GLU A 52 22.55 -5.05 2.56
N ILE A 53 21.61 -5.13 1.62
CA ILE A 53 20.36 -5.89 1.77
C ILE A 53 20.05 -6.67 0.50
N ASP A 54 19.40 -7.81 0.70
CA ASP A 54 18.73 -8.54 -0.38
C ASP A 54 17.34 -7.93 -0.59
N LEU A 55 17.10 -7.37 -1.78
CA LEU A 55 15.88 -6.67 -2.11
C LEU A 55 14.89 -7.61 -2.82
N SER A 56 13.71 -7.74 -2.25
CA SER A 56 12.58 -8.42 -2.87
C SER A 56 11.50 -7.41 -3.27
N ILE A 57 10.92 -7.58 -4.46
CA ILE A 57 9.80 -6.75 -4.93
C ILE A 57 8.57 -7.62 -4.98
N ASP A 58 7.59 -7.29 -4.13
CA ASP A 58 6.33 -8.00 -4.03
C ASP A 58 5.25 -7.25 -4.83
N TRP A 59 4.68 -7.95 -5.81
CA TRP A 59 3.59 -7.48 -6.67
C TRP A 59 2.25 -7.84 -6.05
N THR A 60 1.77 -7.04 -5.09
CA THR A 60 0.44 -7.25 -4.53
C THR A 60 -0.63 -6.63 -5.41
N THR A 61 -1.20 -7.41 -6.33
CA THR A 61 -2.46 -7.06 -6.98
C THR A 61 -3.62 -7.33 -6.01
N LYS A 62 -3.84 -6.46 -5.01
CA LYS A 62 -5.06 -6.53 -4.19
C LYS A 62 -6.10 -5.57 -4.72
N THR A 63 -6.93 -6.06 -5.63
CA THR A 63 -8.18 -5.41 -6.02
C THR A 63 -9.13 -5.44 -4.83
N TRP A 64 -9.41 -4.30 -4.21
CA TRP A 64 -10.51 -4.22 -3.24
C TRP A 64 -11.84 -4.04 -3.98
N TYR A 65 -12.82 -4.86 -3.58
CA TYR A 65 -14.18 -4.84 -4.09
C TYR A 65 -15.01 -3.80 -3.34
N GLY A 66 -15.39 -2.71 -4.02
CA GLY A 66 -16.62 -1.98 -3.73
C GLY A 66 -17.71 -2.49 -4.67
N LYS A 67 -18.91 -2.81 -4.17
CA LYS A 67 -20.01 -3.32 -4.99
C LYS A 67 -20.30 -2.32 -6.14
N PRO A 68 -20.36 -2.77 -7.41
CA PRO A 68 -20.63 -1.87 -8.53
C PRO A 68 -22.03 -1.29 -8.40
N VAL A 69 -22.13 0.03 -8.43
CA VAL A 69 -23.38 0.70 -8.78
C VAL A 69 -23.52 0.53 -10.30
N LYS A 70 -24.72 0.17 -10.79
CA LYS A 70 -24.97 -0.06 -12.23
C LYS A 70 -24.26 1.00 -13.09
N GLY A 71 -23.21 0.58 -13.82
CA GLY A 71 -22.50 1.43 -14.79
C GLY A 71 -21.07 1.86 -14.47
N SER A 72 -20.46 1.52 -13.32
CA SER A 72 -19.05 1.92 -13.04
C SER A 72 -18.08 0.73 -13.02
N SER A 73 -16.97 0.83 -13.75
CA SER A 73 -15.84 -0.09 -13.65
C SER A 73 -15.19 0.00 -12.27
N GLU A 74 -14.92 -1.15 -11.67
CA GLU A 74 -14.26 -1.29 -10.37
C GLU A 74 -12.89 -0.58 -10.41
N LYS A 75 -12.70 0.46 -9.59
CA LYS A 75 -11.39 1.13 -9.40
C LYS A 75 -11.00 1.05 -7.94
N GLY A 76 -10.31 -0.02 -7.58
CA GLY A 76 -9.59 -0.12 -6.30
C GLY A 76 -8.18 0.45 -6.41
N ASN A 77 -7.57 0.79 -5.28
CA ASN A 77 -6.15 1.15 -5.20
C ASN A 77 -5.32 -0.08 -4.83
N SER A 78 -4.20 -0.24 -5.49
CA SER A 78 -3.23 -1.31 -5.29
C SER A 78 -1.87 -0.69 -4.97
N TRP A 79 -0.98 -1.41 -4.29
CA TRP A 79 0.37 -0.94 -3.98
C TRP A 79 1.39 -2.01 -4.35
N ASN A 80 2.55 -1.53 -4.78
CA ASN A 80 3.73 -2.35 -4.98
C ASN A 80 4.71 -2.07 -3.85
N TYR A 81 5.42 -3.10 -3.41
CA TYR A 81 6.27 -3.04 -2.23
C TYR A 81 7.68 -3.53 -2.55
N ALA A 82 8.66 -2.91 -1.91
CA ALA A 82 10.02 -3.39 -1.83
C ALA A 82 10.30 -3.81 -0.38
N THR A 83 10.72 -5.05 -0.19
CA THR A 83 10.95 -5.66 1.12
C THR A 83 12.34 -6.27 1.20
N THR A 84 12.81 -6.50 2.42
CA THR A 84 14.03 -7.29 2.66
C THR A 84 13.80 -8.30 3.77
N LYS A 85 14.48 -9.44 3.70
CA LYS A 85 14.49 -10.42 4.77
C LYS A 85 15.68 -10.18 5.69
N TYR A 86 15.42 -9.92 6.95
CA TYR A 86 16.46 -9.75 7.96
C TYR A 86 16.11 -10.52 9.24
N LYS A 87 17.02 -11.42 9.65
CA LYS A 87 16.85 -12.27 10.85
C LYS A 87 15.48 -12.97 10.91
N GLY A 88 15.05 -13.54 9.79
CA GLY A 88 13.78 -14.26 9.67
C GLY A 88 12.53 -13.37 9.61
N LYS A 89 12.66 -12.04 9.58
CA LYS A 89 11.56 -11.08 9.42
C LYS A 89 11.55 -10.49 8.02
N VAL A 90 10.36 -10.25 7.47
CA VAL A 90 10.18 -9.45 6.26
C VAL A 90 9.96 -8.00 6.69
N LEU A 91 10.78 -7.09 6.16
CA LEU A 91 10.78 -5.68 6.51
C LEU A 91 10.40 -4.84 5.29
N LEU A 92 9.50 -3.88 5.47
CA LEU A 92 9.03 -2.99 4.40
C LEU A 92 10.02 -1.83 4.24
N LEU A 93 10.52 -1.62 3.03
CA LEU A 93 11.47 -0.55 2.73
C LEU A 93 10.84 0.55 1.88
N ALA A 94 10.25 0.20 0.75
CA ALA A 94 9.63 1.16 -0.17
C ALA A 94 8.26 0.68 -0.60
N PHE A 95 7.41 1.63 -0.99
CA PHE A 95 6.09 1.34 -1.52
C PHE A 95 5.65 2.45 -2.47
N ILE A 96 4.84 2.09 -3.46
CA ILE A 96 4.17 3.05 -4.34
C ILE A 96 2.74 2.61 -4.64
N PRO A 97 1.77 3.54 -4.72
CA PRO A 97 0.46 3.21 -5.25
C PRO A 97 0.59 2.85 -6.73
N GLN A 98 -0.17 1.85 -7.16
CA GLN A 98 -0.28 1.47 -8.56
C GLN A 98 -1.08 2.55 -9.30
N VAL A 99 -0.42 3.21 -10.26
CA VAL A 99 -1.04 4.20 -11.13
C VAL A 99 -1.32 3.54 -12.48
N ASN A 100 -2.53 3.76 -13.02
CA ASN A 100 -2.88 3.27 -14.35
C ASN A 100 -1.89 3.81 -15.39
N GLY A 101 -1.34 2.89 -16.20
CA GLY A 101 -0.35 3.22 -17.24
C GLY A 101 1.10 3.08 -16.81
N MET A 102 1.40 2.86 -15.52
CA MET A 102 2.77 2.61 -15.07
C MET A 102 3.22 1.19 -15.44
N THR A 103 4.36 1.09 -16.11
CA THR A 103 4.99 -0.17 -16.49
C THR A 103 5.67 -0.84 -15.30
N LYS A 104 5.95 -2.15 -15.40
CA LYS A 104 6.71 -2.85 -14.36
C LYS A 104 8.09 -2.26 -14.15
N ASP A 105 8.76 -1.84 -15.22
CA ASP A 105 10.11 -1.26 -15.15
C ASP A 105 10.12 0.09 -14.42
N GLU A 106 9.10 0.93 -14.65
CA GLU A 106 8.92 2.18 -13.90
C GLU A 106 8.65 1.90 -12.41
N ILE A 107 7.82 0.90 -12.10
CA ILE A 107 7.56 0.49 -10.71
C ILE A 107 8.86 0.04 -10.04
N VAL A 108 9.61 -0.88 -10.67
CA VAL A 108 10.90 -1.38 -10.15
C VAL A 108 11.85 -0.22 -9.93
N LYS A 109 12.00 0.66 -10.93
CA LYS A 109 12.89 1.81 -10.87
C LYS A 109 12.59 2.70 -9.67
N VAL A 110 11.33 3.10 -9.50
CA VAL A 110 10.94 3.98 -8.38
C VAL A 110 11.16 3.31 -7.02
N LEU A 111 10.83 2.03 -6.88
CA LEU A 111 11.05 1.28 -5.64
C LEU A 111 12.55 1.16 -5.31
N VAL A 112 13.38 0.83 -6.30
CA VAL A 112 14.84 0.71 -6.16
C VAL A 112 15.46 2.06 -5.81
N GLU A 113 15.07 3.14 -6.48
CA GLU A 113 15.54 4.50 -6.19
C GLU A 113 15.21 4.93 -4.75
N GLN A 114 14.00 4.64 -4.26
CA GLN A 114 13.65 4.91 -2.86
C GLN A 114 14.55 4.13 -1.89
N VAL A 115 14.80 2.85 -2.14
CA VAL A 115 15.65 2.01 -1.28
C VAL A 115 17.10 2.50 -1.28
N MET A 116 17.66 2.84 -2.44
CA MET A 116 19.02 3.39 -2.53
C MET A 116 19.13 4.76 -1.84
N ALA A 117 18.10 5.61 -1.93
CA ALA A 117 18.07 6.89 -1.24
C ALA A 117 18.10 6.77 0.29
N MET A 118 17.78 5.59 0.84
CA MET A 118 17.92 5.28 2.28
C MET A 118 19.37 4.91 2.67
N GLY A 119 20.29 4.84 1.70
CA GLY A 119 21.70 4.52 1.92
C GLY A 119 22.04 3.03 1.89
N PHE A 120 21.11 2.19 1.46
CA PHE A 120 21.36 0.77 1.29
C PHE A 120 22.00 0.47 -0.07
N LYS A 121 22.98 -0.43 -0.06
CA LYS A 121 23.43 -1.16 -1.24
C LYS A 121 22.51 -2.37 -1.44
N ILE A 122 22.09 -2.60 -2.68
CA ILE A 122 21.28 -3.77 -3.05
C ILE A 122 22.23 -4.85 -3.57
N SER A 123 22.14 -6.06 -3.01
CA SER A 123 22.91 -7.24 -3.41
C SER A 123 22.16 -8.13 -4.39
#